data_AF-A0A8T4ZEE2-F1
#
_entry.id   AF-A0A8T4ZEE2-F1
#
_cell.length_a   1.000
_cell.length_b   1.000
_cell.length_c   1.000
_cell.angle_alpha   90.00
_cell.angle_beta   90.00
_cell.angle_gamma   90.00
#
_symmetry.space_group_name_H-M   'P 1'
#
loop_
_entity.id
_entity.type
_entity.pdbx_description
1 polymer ?
#
loop_
_entity_poly.entity_id
_entity_poly.type
_entity_poly.pdbx_seq_one_letter_code
_entity_poly.pdbx_strand_id
1 'polypeptide(L)'
;METETLGRFNKEMSSFNTLILINIVGAALAMGFGVAVGANAMLTMIGERNILLPQVAMTELALVGFVFAIRWLVLSAQIFDSFDDIRDEFKNRSEKADGEAVTELIVQNMAFYRDNKSTIEKLKLGSRITGAFFLLLGSIVAFNLLSMGSIALLNLLTGTSGAILCVIIGIVGVYSPSFFEQYIKIWDHRLMYSAEAEKKLDRILEGE
;
A
#
# COMPACT_ATOMS: atom_id res chain seq x y z
N MET A 1 -4.62 19.98 -27.43
CA MET A 1 -3.45 19.94 -26.53
C MET A 1 -3.91 19.81 -25.09
N GLU A 2 -4.81 20.67 -24.60
CA GLU A 2 -5.41 20.59 -23.25
C GLU A 2 -6.12 19.27 -22.95
N THR A 3 -6.91 18.76 -23.90
CA THR A 3 -7.63 17.48 -23.76
C THR A 3 -6.72 16.26 -23.62
N GLU A 4 -5.54 16.29 -24.25
CA GLU A 4 -4.56 15.21 -24.14
C GLU A 4 -3.83 15.27 -22.79
N THR A 5 -3.42 16.46 -22.35
CA THR A 5 -2.79 16.67 -21.03
C THR A 5 -3.74 16.28 -19.89
N LEU A 6 -5.00 16.72 -19.96
CA LEU A 6 -6.05 16.35 -19.01
C LEU A 6 -6.29 14.84 -18.99
N GLY A 7 -6.35 14.20 -20.16
CA GLY A 7 -6.51 12.75 -20.28
C GLY A 7 -5.35 11.96 -19.70
N ARG A 8 -4.11 12.42 -19.86
CA ARG A 8 -2.92 11.81 -19.22
C ARG A 8 -2.95 12.00 -17.71
N PHE A 9 -3.25 13.19 -17.23
CA PHE A 9 -3.33 13.49 -15.80
C PHE A 9 -4.43 12.69 -15.09
N ASN A 10 -5.61 12.54 -15.72
CA ASN A 10 -6.68 11.68 -15.21
C ASN A 10 -6.22 10.21 -15.05
N LYS A 11 -5.46 9.68 -16.03
CA LYS A 11 -4.89 8.33 -15.94
C LYS A 11 -3.90 8.20 -14.79
N GLU A 12 -3.05 9.21 -14.58
CA GLU A 12 -2.11 9.25 -13.45
C GLU A 12 -2.86 9.24 -12.11
N MET A 13 -3.88 10.09 -11.96
CA MET A 13 -4.73 10.18 -10.76
C MET A 13 -5.43 8.85 -10.46
N SER A 14 -6.02 8.23 -11.49
CA SER A 14 -6.70 6.93 -11.38
C SER A 14 -5.73 5.79 -11.05
N SER A 15 -4.53 5.81 -11.63
CA SER A 15 -3.48 4.83 -11.32
C SER A 15 -3.02 4.93 -9.87
N PHE A 16 -2.82 6.15 -9.36
CA PHE A 16 -2.46 6.37 -7.96
C PHE A 16 -3.59 5.94 -7.02
N ASN A 17 -4.84 6.27 -7.34
CA ASN A 17 -6.03 5.80 -6.60
C ASN A 17 -6.07 4.26 -6.51
N THR A 18 -5.87 3.59 -7.65
CA THR A 18 -5.86 2.13 -7.72
C THR A 18 -4.75 1.55 -6.86
N LEU A 19 -3.57 2.16 -6.86
CA LEU A 19 -2.44 1.73 -6.04
C LEU A 19 -2.75 1.87 -4.54
N ILE A 20 -3.35 2.97 -4.11
CA ILE A 20 -3.78 3.17 -2.71
C ILE A 20 -4.80 2.09 -2.32
N LEU A 21 -5.82 1.85 -3.16
CA LEU A 21 -6.84 0.84 -2.89
C LEU A 21 -6.26 -0.57 -2.77
N ILE A 22 -5.31 -0.94 -3.64
CA ILE A 22 -4.60 -2.23 -3.55
C ILE A 22 -3.86 -2.36 -2.21
N ASN A 23 -3.27 -1.29 -1.68
CA ASN A 23 -2.61 -1.32 -0.38
C ASN A 23 -3.60 -1.45 0.77
N ILE A 24 -4.71 -0.71 0.73
CA ILE A 24 -5.77 -0.80 1.75
C ILE A 24 -6.31 -2.23 1.81
N VAL A 25 -6.65 -2.80 0.65
CA VAL A 25 -7.15 -4.19 0.57
C VAL A 25 -6.08 -5.18 1.02
N GLY A 26 -4.84 -5.02 0.57
CA GLY A 26 -3.71 -5.87 0.98
C GLY A 26 -3.47 -5.84 2.49
N ALA A 27 -3.50 -4.66 3.10
CA ALA A 27 -3.32 -4.47 4.54
C ALA A 27 -4.51 -5.02 5.34
N ALA A 28 -5.74 -4.84 4.86
CA ALA A 28 -6.93 -5.41 5.48
C ALA A 28 -6.92 -6.94 5.46
N LEU A 29 -6.52 -7.54 4.32
CA LEU A 29 -6.32 -8.99 4.20
C LEU A 29 -5.23 -9.49 5.14
N ALA A 30 -4.10 -8.79 5.20
CA ALA A 30 -2.99 -9.11 6.11
C ALA A 30 -3.45 -9.09 7.58
N MET A 31 -4.24 -8.09 7.96
CA MET A 31 -4.80 -7.93 9.29
C MET A 31 -5.75 -9.08 9.63
N GLY A 32 -6.72 -9.36 8.76
CA GLY A 32 -7.67 -10.45 8.95
C GLY A 32 -6.98 -11.81 9.04
N PHE A 33 -5.96 -12.03 8.22
CA PHE A 33 -5.16 -13.25 8.27
C PHE A 33 -4.37 -13.38 9.58
N GLY A 34 -3.74 -12.31 10.05
CA GLY A 34 -3.04 -12.28 11.33
C GLY A 34 -3.95 -12.67 12.51
N VAL A 35 -5.17 -12.12 12.53
CA VAL A 35 -6.20 -12.50 13.54
C VAL A 35 -6.58 -13.97 13.41
N ALA A 36 -6.84 -14.46 12.19
CA ALA A 36 -7.24 -15.84 11.97
C ALA A 36 -6.15 -16.83 12.42
N VAL A 37 -4.90 -16.60 12.07
CA VAL A 37 -3.78 -17.47 12.48
C VAL A 37 -3.56 -17.41 13.99
N GLY A 38 -3.55 -16.21 14.58
CA GLY A 38 -3.37 -16.02 16.02
C GLY A 38 -4.47 -16.69 16.84
N ALA A 39 -5.73 -16.49 16.44
CA ALA A 39 -6.88 -17.10 17.12
C ALA A 39 -6.86 -18.64 17.03
N ASN A 40 -6.54 -19.20 15.85
CA ASN A 40 -6.41 -20.65 15.69
C ASN A 40 -5.28 -21.23 16.56
N ALA A 41 -4.12 -20.58 16.59
CA ALA A 41 -3.01 -21.01 17.43
C ALA A 41 -3.36 -20.99 18.93
N MET A 42 -4.08 -19.96 19.38
CA MET A 42 -4.60 -19.88 20.76
C MET A 42 -5.62 -20.97 21.08
N LEU A 43 -6.59 -21.21 20.19
CA LEU A 43 -7.62 -22.24 20.39
C LEU A 43 -7.00 -23.64 20.50
N THR A 44 -5.98 -23.94 19.70
CA THR A 44 -5.26 -25.22 19.78
C THR A 44 -4.57 -25.40 21.13
N MET A 45 -3.88 -24.37 21.64
CA MET A 45 -3.25 -24.41 22.98
C MET A 45 -4.27 -24.66 24.09
N ILE A 46 -5.44 -24.02 24.01
CA ILE A 46 -6.53 -24.20 24.99
C ILE A 46 -7.11 -25.61 24.91
N GLY A 47 -7.34 -26.12 23.69
CA GLY A 47 -7.92 -27.44 23.44
C GLY A 47 -7.01 -28.58 23.89
N GLU A 48 -5.71 -28.48 23.62
CA GLU A 48 -4.73 -29.50 23.99
C GLU A 48 -4.32 -29.42 25.48
N ARG A 49 -4.71 -28.34 26.20
CA ARG A 49 -4.30 -28.03 27.59
C ARG A 49 -2.79 -28.10 27.82
N ASN A 50 -2.02 -27.96 26.76
CA ASN A 50 -0.57 -28.04 26.78
C ASN A 50 0.00 -26.87 26.00
N ILE A 51 1.03 -26.25 26.54
CA ILE A 51 1.71 -25.12 25.90
C ILE A 51 2.83 -25.71 25.06
N LEU A 52 2.55 -25.96 23.78
CA LEU A 52 3.58 -26.37 22.84
C LEU A 52 4.31 -25.13 22.32
N LEU A 53 5.64 -25.13 22.44
CA LEU A 53 6.52 -24.03 22.02
C LEU A 53 6.27 -23.55 20.56
N PRO A 54 5.98 -24.42 19.58
CA PRO A 54 5.64 -23.99 18.22
C PRO A 54 4.35 -23.17 18.12
N GLN A 55 3.35 -23.45 18.95
CA GLN A 55 2.06 -22.75 18.93
C GLN A 55 2.19 -21.35 19.55
N VAL A 56 3.01 -21.22 20.61
CA VAL A 56 3.37 -19.92 21.19
C VAL A 56 4.09 -19.05 20.16
N ALA A 57 5.11 -19.61 19.50
CA ALA A 57 5.87 -18.90 18.46
C ALA A 57 4.98 -18.43 17.30
N MET A 58 4.06 -19.29 16.83
CA MET A 58 3.10 -18.92 15.79
C MET A 58 2.13 -17.82 16.24
N THR A 59 1.70 -17.84 17.50
CA THR A 59 0.82 -16.81 18.07
C THR A 59 1.53 -15.46 18.15
N GLU A 60 2.77 -15.43 18.65
CA GLU A 60 3.59 -14.22 18.71
C GLU A 60 3.85 -13.66 17.31
N LEU A 61 4.20 -14.52 16.37
CA LEU A 61 4.46 -14.13 15.00
C LEU A 61 3.19 -13.57 14.33
N ALA A 62 2.03 -14.21 14.53
CA ALA A 62 0.75 -13.69 14.05
C ALA A 62 0.42 -12.30 14.61
N LEU A 63 0.73 -12.06 15.90
CA LEU A 63 0.53 -10.77 16.55
C LEU A 63 1.45 -9.68 15.96
N VAL A 64 2.72 -10.01 15.72
CA VAL A 64 3.66 -9.10 15.04
C VAL A 64 3.16 -8.75 13.63
N GLY A 65 2.72 -9.76 12.87
CA GLY A 65 2.15 -9.55 11.53
C GLY A 65 0.92 -8.68 11.54
N PHE A 66 0.04 -8.86 12.52
CA PHE A 66 -1.15 -8.04 12.73
C PHE A 66 -0.81 -6.58 13.03
N VAL A 67 0.17 -6.31 13.89
CA VAL A 67 0.63 -4.94 14.19
C VAL A 67 1.20 -4.27 12.93
N PHE A 68 2.00 -4.98 12.15
CA PHE A 68 2.50 -4.47 10.87
C PHE A 68 1.37 -4.18 9.88
N ALA A 69 0.39 -5.08 9.77
CA ALA A 69 -0.77 -4.89 8.92
C ALA A 69 -1.61 -3.66 9.31
N ILE A 70 -1.84 -3.43 10.61
CA ILE A 70 -2.53 -2.22 11.09
C ILE A 70 -1.75 -0.97 10.69
N ARG A 71 -0.43 -0.95 10.94
CA ARG A 71 0.38 0.22 10.61
C ARG A 71 0.38 0.50 9.10
N TRP A 72 0.46 -0.55 8.28
CA TRP A 72 0.33 -0.45 6.83
C TRP A 72 -1.06 0.07 6.42
N LEU A 73 -2.13 -0.42 7.05
CA LEU A 73 -3.51 0.02 6.76
C LEU A 73 -3.72 1.50 7.11
N VAL A 74 -3.27 1.95 8.28
CA VAL A 74 -3.38 3.34 8.73
C VAL A 74 -2.66 4.29 7.78
N LEU A 75 -1.42 3.96 7.37
CA LEU A 75 -0.68 4.76 6.40
C LEU A 75 -1.37 4.80 5.03
N SER A 76 -1.94 3.67 4.60
CA SER A 76 -2.69 3.62 3.33
C SER A 76 -3.96 4.48 3.39
N ALA A 77 -4.69 4.42 4.51
CA ALA A 77 -5.89 5.20 4.73
C ALA A 77 -5.60 6.70 4.84
N GLN A 78 -4.49 7.09 5.49
CA GLN A 78 -4.09 8.49 5.58
C GLN A 78 -3.80 9.10 4.20
N ILE A 79 -3.10 8.36 3.34
CA ILE A 79 -2.85 8.80 1.96
C ILE A 79 -4.15 8.83 1.15
N PHE A 80 -5.04 7.85 1.35
CA PHE A 80 -6.34 7.83 0.68
C PHE A 80 -7.18 9.05 1.03
N ASP A 81 -7.37 9.32 2.32
CA ASP A 81 -8.15 10.44 2.83
C ASP A 81 -7.65 11.77 2.24
N SER A 82 -6.33 12.00 2.29
CA SER A 82 -5.72 13.20 1.74
C SER A 82 -5.83 13.30 0.19
N PHE A 83 -6.01 12.18 -0.51
CA PHE A 83 -6.06 12.13 -1.97
C PHE A 83 -7.49 12.10 -2.53
N ASP A 84 -8.46 11.57 -1.78
CA ASP A 84 -9.85 11.39 -2.19
C ASP A 84 -10.50 12.75 -2.49
N ASP A 85 -10.25 13.75 -1.65
CA ASP A 85 -10.70 15.12 -1.82
C ASP A 85 -10.24 15.72 -3.15
N ILE A 86 -8.94 15.57 -3.47
CA ILE A 86 -8.33 16.10 -4.70
C ILE A 86 -8.86 15.37 -5.93
N ARG A 87 -9.07 14.06 -5.82
CA ARG A 87 -9.62 13.26 -6.90
C ARG A 87 -11.06 13.67 -7.20
N ASP A 88 -11.85 13.94 -6.17
CA ASP A 88 -13.25 14.30 -6.35
C ASP A 88 -13.40 15.74 -6.85
N GLU A 89 -12.54 16.66 -6.37
CA GLU A 89 -12.40 18.00 -6.97
C GLU A 89 -11.98 17.92 -8.44
N PHE A 90 -11.01 17.07 -8.78
CA PHE A 90 -10.58 16.82 -10.15
C PHE A 90 -11.73 16.34 -11.03
N LYS A 91 -12.49 15.32 -10.59
CA LYS A 91 -13.64 14.80 -11.35
C LYS A 91 -14.67 15.90 -11.63
N ASN A 92 -15.03 16.67 -10.60
CA ASN A 92 -16.02 17.74 -10.71
C ASN A 92 -15.59 18.88 -11.63
N ARG A 93 -14.31 19.27 -11.59
CA ARG A 93 -13.77 20.35 -12.42
C ARG A 93 -13.38 19.91 -13.84
N SER A 94 -13.01 18.64 -14.03
CA SER A 94 -12.56 18.11 -15.32
C SER A 94 -13.64 18.14 -16.42
N GLU A 95 -14.92 18.07 -16.05
CA GLU A 95 -16.04 18.15 -17.01
C GLU A 95 -16.21 19.54 -17.63
N LYS A 96 -15.64 20.58 -17.01
CA LYS A 96 -15.75 21.99 -17.42
C LYS A 96 -14.39 22.66 -17.61
N ALA A 97 -13.31 21.87 -17.66
CA ALA A 97 -11.96 22.40 -17.55
C ALA A 97 -11.51 23.15 -18.81
N ASP A 98 -11.17 24.43 -18.65
CA ASP A 98 -10.30 25.17 -19.56
C ASP A 98 -8.81 25.01 -19.15
N GLY A 99 -7.89 25.60 -19.90
CA GLY A 99 -6.45 25.52 -19.61
C GLY A 99 -6.02 26.03 -18.23
N GLU A 100 -6.74 27.00 -17.66
CA GLU A 100 -6.45 27.55 -16.34
C GLU A 100 -6.87 26.56 -15.25
N ALA A 101 -8.06 25.96 -15.38
CA ALA A 101 -8.54 24.90 -14.49
C ALA A 101 -7.62 23.67 -14.50
N VAL A 102 -7.10 23.27 -15.67
CA VAL A 102 -6.14 22.16 -15.75
C VAL A 102 -4.85 22.49 -15.01
N THR A 103 -4.36 23.73 -15.13
CA THR A 103 -3.13 24.18 -14.45
C THR A 103 -3.32 24.21 -12.93
N GLU A 104 -4.44 24.74 -12.45
CA GLU A 104 -4.80 24.77 -11.03
C GLU A 104 -4.80 23.36 -10.42
N LEU A 105 -5.44 22.40 -11.11
CA LEU A 105 -5.50 21.00 -10.68
C LEU A 105 -4.12 20.32 -10.60
N ILE A 106 -3.21 20.66 -11.53
CA ILE A 106 -1.83 20.15 -11.51
C ILE A 106 -1.09 20.72 -10.30
N VAL A 107 -1.24 22.02 -10.02
CA VAL A 107 -0.59 22.69 -8.88
C VAL A 107 -1.12 22.13 -7.56
N GLN A 108 -2.44 21.93 -7.42
CA GLN A 108 -3.03 21.31 -6.23
C GLN A 108 -2.47 19.90 -5.98
N ASN A 109 -2.38 19.07 -7.01
CA ASN A 109 -1.82 17.71 -6.88
C ASN A 109 -0.32 17.73 -6.54
N MET A 110 0.41 18.72 -7.05
CA MET A 110 1.83 18.92 -6.71
C MET A 110 2.01 19.33 -5.24
N ALA A 111 1.15 20.21 -4.73
CA ALA A 111 1.13 20.60 -3.31
C ALA A 111 0.80 19.40 -2.41
N PHE A 112 -0.22 18.62 -2.77
CA PHE A 112 -0.55 17.38 -2.07
C PHE A 112 0.62 16.41 -1.99
N TYR A 113 1.30 16.18 -3.11
CA TYR A 113 2.45 15.29 -3.15
C TYR A 113 3.58 15.80 -2.24
N ARG A 114 3.88 17.10 -2.27
CA ARG A 114 4.90 17.71 -1.41
C ARG A 114 4.58 17.48 0.07
N ASP A 115 3.33 17.70 0.46
CA ASP A 115 2.91 17.64 1.85
C ASP A 115 2.81 16.18 2.36
N ASN A 116 2.50 15.23 1.47
CA ASN A 116 2.34 13.81 1.80
C ASN A 116 3.57 12.94 1.49
N LYS A 117 4.66 13.50 0.95
CA LYS A 117 5.86 12.75 0.55
C LYS A 117 6.39 11.84 1.67
N SER A 118 6.52 12.37 2.88
CA SER A 118 7.01 11.57 4.04
C SER A 118 6.08 10.40 4.36
N THR A 119 4.77 10.59 4.24
CA THR A 119 3.77 9.55 4.48
C THR A 119 3.83 8.47 3.39
N ILE A 120 3.99 8.85 2.12
CA ILE A 120 4.17 7.89 1.01
C ILE A 120 5.46 7.08 1.18
N GLU A 121 6.56 7.71 1.63
CA GLU A 121 7.80 7.00 1.93
C GLU A 121 7.66 6.01 3.09
N LYS A 122 6.97 6.39 4.17
CA LYS A 122 6.64 5.49 5.29
C LYS A 122 5.74 4.34 4.83
N LEU A 123 4.76 4.63 3.97
CA LEU A 123 3.88 3.62 3.38
C LEU A 123 4.68 2.60 2.56
N LYS A 124 5.60 3.07 1.71
CA LYS A 124 6.52 2.22 0.92
C LYS A 124 7.36 1.29 1.80
N LEU A 125 7.91 1.81 2.89
CA LEU A 125 8.71 1.01 3.82
C LEU A 125 7.84 0.00 4.58
N GLY A 126 6.69 0.47 5.09
CA GLY A 126 5.73 -0.36 5.83
C GLY A 126 5.18 -1.51 5.00
N SER A 127 4.82 -1.26 3.74
CA SER A 127 4.35 -2.30 2.82
C SER A 127 5.45 -3.29 2.45
N ARG A 128 6.70 -2.86 2.20
CA ARG A 128 7.83 -3.78 1.96
C ARG A 128 8.09 -4.71 3.16
N ILE A 129 8.15 -4.15 4.36
CA ILE A 129 8.41 -4.92 5.59
C ILE A 129 7.28 -5.93 5.83
N THR A 130 6.03 -5.46 5.73
CA THR A 130 4.86 -6.32 5.93
C THR A 130 4.80 -7.40 4.85
N GLY A 131 4.99 -7.05 3.58
CA GLY A 131 5.01 -8.01 2.47
C GLY A 131 6.09 -9.08 2.64
N ALA A 132 7.32 -8.68 2.98
CA ALA A 132 8.42 -9.62 3.23
C ALA A 132 8.11 -10.56 4.42
N PHE A 133 7.52 -10.02 5.48
CA PHE A 133 7.07 -10.81 6.63
C PHE A 133 6.04 -11.87 6.23
N PHE A 134 5.02 -11.49 5.45
CA PHE A 134 3.99 -12.43 5.00
C PHE A 134 4.51 -13.46 3.99
N LEU A 135 5.51 -13.13 3.16
CA LEU A 135 6.19 -14.11 2.31
C LEU A 135 6.92 -15.16 3.14
N LEU A 136 7.69 -14.74 4.15
CA LEU A 136 8.39 -15.65 5.06
C LEU A 136 7.40 -16.56 5.80
N LEU A 137 6.31 -15.98 6.31
CA LEU A 137 5.25 -16.73 6.96
C LEU A 137 4.60 -17.75 6.02
N GLY A 138 4.29 -17.34 4.78
CA GLY A 138 3.77 -18.23 3.75
C GLY A 138 4.70 -19.39 3.43
N SER A 139 6.02 -19.15 3.37
CA SER A 139 7.02 -20.20 3.18
C SER A 139 7.05 -21.20 4.34
N ILE A 140 6.95 -20.74 5.59
CA ILE A 140 6.89 -21.61 6.76
C ILE A 140 5.64 -22.49 6.72
N VAL A 141 4.48 -21.90 6.42
CA VAL A 141 3.21 -22.63 6.29
C VAL A 141 3.28 -23.67 5.16
N ALA A 142 3.81 -23.30 4.00
CA ALA A 142 3.98 -24.21 2.87
C ALA A 142 4.93 -25.37 3.20
N PHE A 143 6.05 -25.10 3.88
CA PHE A 143 6.99 -26.13 4.31
C PHE A 143 6.35 -27.11 5.30
N ASN A 144 5.59 -26.60 6.29
CA ASN A 144 4.88 -27.44 7.23
C ASN A 144 3.87 -28.37 6.53
N LEU A 145 3.11 -27.84 5.55
CA LEU A 145 2.18 -28.63 4.75
C LEU A 145 2.86 -29.72 3.92
N LEU A 146 4.04 -29.45 3.35
CA LEU A 146 4.81 -30.45 2.59
C LEU A 146 5.44 -31.51 3.50
N SER A 147 5.82 -31.14 4.72
CA SER A 147 6.46 -32.05 5.69
C SER A 147 5.46 -33.03 6.33
N MET A 148 4.19 -32.65 6.43
CA MET A 148 3.13 -33.50 6.94
C MET A 148 2.58 -34.35 5.79
N GLY A 149 3.07 -35.59 5.65
CA GLY A 149 2.78 -36.43 4.48
C GLY A 149 1.29 -36.69 4.19
N SER A 150 0.54 -37.25 5.15
CA SER A 150 -0.89 -37.55 5.00
C SER A 150 -1.72 -36.57 5.80
N ILE A 151 -2.40 -35.67 5.10
CA ILE A 151 -3.25 -34.63 5.67
C ILE A 151 -4.69 -34.91 5.28
N ALA A 152 -5.61 -34.85 6.24
CA ALA A 152 -7.04 -34.90 5.96
C ALA A 152 -7.42 -33.79 4.95
N LEU A 153 -8.28 -34.09 3.98
CA LEU A 153 -8.64 -33.18 2.87
C LEU A 153 -9.01 -31.75 3.36
N LEU A 154 -9.71 -31.66 4.50
CA LEU A 154 -10.11 -30.40 5.10
C LEU A 154 -8.90 -29.54 5.53
N ASN A 155 -7.92 -30.16 6.20
CA ASN A 155 -6.70 -29.49 6.66
C ASN A 155 -5.79 -29.09 5.49
N LEU A 156 -5.80 -29.86 4.40
CA LEU A 156 -5.11 -29.52 3.17
C LEU A 156 -5.73 -28.24 2.56
N LEU A 157 -7.06 -28.19 2.41
CA LEU A 157 -7.75 -27.04 1.82
C LEU A 157 -7.57 -25.77 2.65
N THR A 158 -7.68 -25.84 3.98
CA THR A 158 -7.49 -24.67 4.85
C THR A 158 -6.03 -24.23 4.90
N GLY A 159 -5.08 -25.17 4.92
CA GLY A 159 -3.66 -24.86 4.92
C GLY A 159 -3.20 -24.23 3.60
N THR A 160 -3.59 -24.83 2.47
CA THR A 160 -3.22 -24.36 1.13
C THR A 160 -3.83 -23.00 0.83
N SER A 161 -5.10 -22.78 1.17
CA SER A 161 -5.72 -21.45 0.99
C SER A 161 -5.02 -20.37 1.84
N GLY A 162 -4.64 -20.68 3.07
CA GLY A 162 -3.86 -19.77 3.90
C GLY A 162 -2.48 -19.45 3.33
N ALA A 163 -1.75 -20.45 2.83
CA ALA A 163 -0.46 -20.26 2.18
C ALA A 163 -0.57 -19.39 0.91
N ILE A 164 -1.60 -19.61 0.09
CA ILE A 164 -1.89 -18.80 -1.10
C ILE A 164 -2.15 -17.35 -0.70
N LEU A 165 -2.95 -17.11 0.34
CA LEU A 165 -3.23 -15.76 0.82
C LEU A 165 -1.97 -15.05 1.31
N CYS A 166 -1.09 -15.72 2.06
CA CYS A 166 0.19 -15.17 2.47
C CYS A 166 1.05 -14.75 1.28
N VAL A 167 1.11 -15.58 0.23
CA VAL A 167 1.87 -15.28 -0.98
C VAL A 167 1.27 -14.08 -1.71
N ILE A 168 -0.05 -14.01 -1.86
CA ILE A 168 -0.73 -12.86 -2.50
C ILE A 168 -0.44 -11.57 -1.73
N ILE A 169 -0.67 -11.57 -0.42
CA ILE A 169 -0.41 -10.40 0.45
C ILE A 169 1.06 -10.00 0.38
N GLY A 170 1.95 -11.00 0.42
CA GLY A 170 3.39 -10.81 0.34
C GLY A 170 3.83 -10.16 -0.97
N ILE A 171 3.32 -10.66 -2.10
CA ILE A 171 3.58 -10.09 -3.43
C ILE A 171 3.06 -8.66 -3.49
N VAL A 172 1.83 -8.39 -3.03
CA VAL A 172 1.26 -7.04 -3.02
C VAL A 172 2.11 -6.09 -2.18
N GLY A 173 2.51 -6.49 -0.97
CA GLY A 173 3.32 -5.67 -0.08
C GLY A 173 4.72 -5.39 -0.60
N VAL A 174 5.35 -6.33 -1.31
CA VAL A 174 6.69 -6.13 -1.89
C VAL A 174 6.64 -5.35 -3.21
N TYR A 175 5.64 -5.61 -4.06
CA TYR A 175 5.58 -5.07 -5.41
C TYR A 175 4.97 -3.66 -5.47
N SER A 176 3.91 -3.39 -4.68
CA SER A 176 3.31 -2.05 -4.62
C SER A 176 4.30 -0.89 -4.36
N PRO A 177 5.27 -1.01 -3.43
CA PRO A 177 6.36 -0.05 -3.24
C PRO A 177 7.06 0.43 -4.50
N SER A 178 7.20 -0.44 -5.51
CA SER A 178 7.91 -0.11 -6.76
C SER A 178 7.14 0.89 -7.60
N PHE A 179 5.81 0.79 -7.64
CA PHE A 179 4.96 1.77 -8.32
C PHE A 179 4.93 3.11 -7.60
N PHE A 180 4.87 3.11 -6.26
CA PHE A 180 5.00 4.35 -5.49
C PHE A 180 6.34 5.03 -5.74
N GLU A 181 7.43 4.25 -5.89
CA GLU A 181 8.74 4.80 -6.18
C GLU A 181 8.82 5.46 -7.57
N GLN A 182 8.19 4.86 -8.59
CA GLN A 182 8.08 5.48 -9.91
C GLN A 182 7.26 6.77 -9.85
N TYR A 183 6.14 6.75 -9.13
CA TYR A 183 5.30 7.93 -8.93
C TYR A 183 6.07 9.06 -8.23
N ILE A 184 6.76 8.76 -7.12
CA ILE A 184 7.62 9.71 -6.38
C ILE A 184 8.67 10.34 -7.31
N LYS A 185 9.37 9.53 -8.11
CA LYS A 185 10.42 10.04 -9.02
C LYS A 185 9.88 11.05 -10.04
N ILE A 186 8.70 10.78 -10.60
CA ILE A 186 8.06 11.67 -11.57
C ILE A 186 7.66 13.00 -10.91
N TRP A 187 7.10 12.95 -9.71
CA TRP A 187 6.63 14.15 -9.01
C TRP A 187 7.76 14.97 -8.39
N ASP A 188 8.81 14.33 -7.88
CA ASP A 188 10.04 15.00 -7.46
C ASP A 188 10.67 15.77 -8.63
N HIS A 189 10.70 15.17 -9.82
CA HIS A 189 11.16 15.85 -11.02
C HIS A 189 10.28 17.06 -11.33
N ARG A 190 8.95 16.92 -11.35
CA ARG A 190 8.02 18.05 -11.61
C ARG A 190 8.17 19.19 -10.61
N LEU A 191 8.33 18.88 -9.32
CA LEU A 191 8.56 19.87 -8.26
C LEU A 191 9.87 20.64 -8.48
N MET A 192 10.94 19.96 -8.86
CA MET A 192 12.23 20.60 -9.13
C MET A 192 12.15 21.60 -10.29
N TYR A 193 11.50 21.22 -11.40
CA TYR A 193 11.30 22.12 -12.53
C TYR A 193 10.40 23.30 -12.19
N SER A 194 9.37 23.09 -11.37
CA SER A 194 8.51 24.18 -10.91
C SER A 194 9.29 25.21 -10.10
N ALA A 195 10.13 24.75 -9.16
CA ALA A 195 10.97 25.63 -8.34
C ALA A 195 12.03 26.37 -9.16
N GLU A 196 12.60 25.73 -10.19
CA GLU A 196 13.54 26.38 -11.11
C GLU A 196 12.86 27.44 -11.98
N ALA A 197 11.65 27.16 -12.45
CA ALA A 197 10.85 28.11 -13.23
C ALA A 197 10.45 29.33 -12.40
N GLU A 198 10.02 29.13 -11.16
CA GLU A 198 9.69 30.20 -10.20
C GLU A 198 10.91 31.10 -9.95
N LYS A 199 12.07 30.52 -9.63
CA LYS A 199 13.32 31.26 -9.43
C LYS A 199 13.73 32.06 -10.67
N LYS A 200 13.49 31.53 -11.88
CA LYS A 200 13.77 32.24 -13.13
C LYS A 200 12.80 33.40 -13.34
N LEU A 201 11.53 33.22 -12.97
CA LEU A 201 10.52 34.27 -13.03
C LEU A 201 10.88 35.43 -12.09
N ASP A 202 11.29 35.10 -10.85
CA ASP A 202 11.71 36.09 -9.84
C ASP A 202 12.88 36.94 -10.35
N ARG A 203 13.91 36.32 -10.94
CA ARG A 203 15.04 37.07 -11.53
C ARG A 203 14.61 38.06 -12.60
N ILE A 204 13.70 37.63 -13.49
CA ILE A 204 13.16 38.50 -14.55
C ILE A 204 12.35 39.65 -13.96
N LEU A 205 11.59 39.40 -12.88
CA LEU A 205 10.80 40.43 -12.19
C LEU A 205 11.67 41.39 -11.36
N GLU A 206 12.81 40.92 -10.85
CA GLU A 206 13.82 41.73 -10.14
C GLU A 206 14.70 42.55 -11.10
N GLY A 207 14.59 42.33 -12.41
CA GLY A 207 15.25 43.14 -13.45
C GLY A 207 16.68 42.70 -13.79
N GLU A 208 17.04 41.45 -13.50
CA GLU A 208 18.27 40.80 -14.01
C GLU A 208 18.08 40.16 -15.39
#